data_AF-A0AA48I170-F1
#
_entry.id   AF-A0AA48I170-F1
#
_cell.length_a   1.000
_cell.length_b   1.000
_cell.length_c   1.000
_cell.angle_alpha   90.00
_cell.angle_beta   90.00
_cell.angle_gamma   90.00
#
_symmetry.space_group_name_H-M   'P 1'
#
loop_
_entity.id
_entity.type
_entity.pdbx_description
1 polymer ?
#
loop_
_entity_poly.entity_id
_entity_poly.type
_entity_poly.pdbx_seq_one_letter_code
_entity_poly.pdbx_strand_id
1 'polypeptide(L)'
;MTLTSNIVKGNDDGKKATAKLPTTIMPSARAVAKWIHPASTCACASKLNQPLRVKRLGPEAIIPTRGSASAAGFDLYASRESTVPARGKAMVDTDISIALPEGTYGRIAPRSGLAAKHSIDTGAGVIDVDYRGPIKVILFNFSDADFSIAAGDRIAQLILEEVRLAPAVEVEDLDVTERGEGGFGSTGGFGGAAPAQ
;
A
#
# COMPACT_ATOMS: atom_id res chain seq x y z
N MET A 1 -64.96 39.01 3.84
CA MET A 1 -66.21 38.57 4.50
C MET A 1 -65.99 37.12 4.92
N THR A 2 -66.01 36.69 6.17
CA THR A 2 -66.27 37.31 7.47
C THR A 2 -65.65 36.40 8.52
N LEU A 3 -65.11 37.01 9.58
CA LEU A 3 -64.61 36.42 10.82
C LEU A 3 -65.72 35.72 11.62
N THR A 4 -65.36 34.71 12.41
CA THR A 4 -65.75 34.54 13.85
C THR A 4 -64.92 33.37 14.39
N SER A 5 -63.84 33.55 15.17
CA SER A 5 -63.77 33.92 16.59
C SER A 5 -64.61 33.04 17.53
N ASN A 6 -63.95 32.30 18.41
CA ASN A 6 -64.37 32.22 19.81
C ASN A 6 -63.15 32.02 20.73
N ILE A 7 -62.96 33.04 21.57
CA ILE A 7 -62.03 33.15 22.69
C ILE A 7 -62.83 32.83 23.95
N VAL A 8 -62.28 32.01 24.85
CA VAL A 8 -62.65 32.02 26.28
C VAL A 8 -61.36 32.19 27.10
N LYS A 9 -61.32 33.30 27.85
CA LYS A 9 -60.37 33.59 28.96
C LYS A 9 -60.67 32.57 30.08
N GLY A 10 -59.73 31.87 30.72
CA GLY A 10 -58.58 32.36 31.48
C GLY A 10 -58.97 32.43 32.97
N ASN A 11 -58.38 31.60 33.84
CA ASN A 11 -57.55 32.07 34.97
C ASN A 11 -56.88 30.90 35.75
N ASP A 12 -55.70 31.25 36.26
CA ASP A 12 -54.79 30.63 37.23
C ASP A 12 -55.29 29.52 38.17
N ASP A 13 -54.41 28.52 38.38
CA ASP A 13 -54.06 28.07 39.73
C ASP A 13 -52.70 27.33 39.71
N GLY A 14 -51.73 27.91 40.40
CA GLY A 14 -50.36 27.44 40.45
C GLY A 14 -50.20 26.06 41.09
N LYS A 15 -49.44 25.19 40.41
CA LYS A 15 -48.67 24.12 41.06
C LYS A 15 -47.27 24.06 40.46
N LYS A 16 -46.28 24.39 41.30
CA LYS A 16 -44.86 24.11 41.08
C LYS A 16 -44.70 22.60 40.85
N ALA A 17 -44.29 22.20 39.66
CA ALA A 17 -43.78 20.86 39.36
C ALA A 17 -42.36 21.01 38.81
N THR A 18 -41.37 20.81 39.67
CA THR A 18 -39.96 20.68 39.29
C THR A 18 -39.76 19.34 38.60
N ALA A 19 -39.74 19.32 37.26
CA ALA A 19 -39.40 18.14 36.49
C ALA A 19 -37.86 17.98 36.44
N LYS A 20 -37.36 16.94 37.11
CA LYS A 20 -35.97 16.45 37.04
C LYS A 20 -35.67 15.94 35.62
N LEU A 21 -34.54 16.35 35.05
CA LEU A 21 -33.97 15.78 33.82
C LEU A 21 -33.66 14.28 34.00
N PRO A 22 -33.89 13.42 32.99
CA PRO A 22 -33.54 12.01 33.05
C PRO A 22 -32.02 11.83 33.08
N THR A 23 -31.56 11.06 34.06
CA THR A 23 -30.17 10.71 34.28
C THR A 23 -29.77 9.60 33.31
N THR A 24 -28.83 9.89 32.41
CA THR A 24 -28.19 8.92 31.53
C THR A 24 -27.44 7.87 32.36
N ILE A 25 -27.86 6.61 32.25
CA ILE A 25 -27.13 5.47 32.81
C ILE A 25 -26.01 5.12 31.82
N MET A 26 -24.76 5.46 32.16
CA MET A 26 -23.58 4.98 31.45
C MET A 26 -23.29 3.52 31.86
N PRO A 27 -22.90 2.63 30.92
CA PRO A 27 -22.44 1.31 31.29
C PRO A 27 -21.09 1.38 32.02
N SER A 28 -20.96 0.48 32.99
CA SER A 28 -19.87 0.30 33.95
C SER A 28 -18.47 0.26 33.31
N ALA A 29 -17.60 1.16 33.78
CA ALA A 29 -16.18 1.14 33.52
C ALA A 29 -15.52 -0.08 34.21
N ARG A 30 -15.26 -1.14 33.45
CA ARG A 30 -14.36 -2.23 33.85
C ARG A 30 -13.16 -2.31 32.89
N ALA A 31 -12.11 -1.60 33.30
CA ALA A 31 -10.70 -1.88 33.02
C ALA A 31 -10.28 -2.20 31.58
N VAL A 32 -10.39 -1.21 30.67
CA VAL A 32 -9.37 -1.04 29.62
C VAL A 32 -8.06 -0.69 30.34
N ALA A 33 -7.14 -1.64 30.41
CA ALA A 33 -5.84 -1.44 31.02
C ALA A 33 -5.12 -0.30 30.29
N LYS A 34 -4.81 0.74 31.07
CA LYS A 34 -3.95 1.89 30.79
C LYS A 34 -2.74 1.51 29.93
N TRP A 35 -2.81 1.78 28.63
CA TRP A 35 -1.59 1.94 27.83
C TRP A 35 -1.14 3.40 27.97
N ILE A 36 -0.40 3.65 29.07
CA ILE A 36 0.33 4.90 29.24
C ILE A 36 1.53 4.81 28.30
N HIS A 37 1.50 5.56 27.20
CA HIS A 37 2.73 5.89 26.49
C HIS A 37 3.55 6.81 27.42
N PRO A 38 4.73 6.41 27.91
CA PRO A 38 5.65 7.38 28.49
C PRO A 38 5.94 8.43 27.41
N ALA A 39 5.96 9.70 27.79
CA ALA A 39 6.31 10.80 26.92
C ALA A 39 7.63 10.48 26.21
N SER A 40 7.52 9.99 24.97
CA SER A 40 8.66 9.55 24.18
C SER A 40 9.22 10.79 23.51
N THR A 41 10.29 11.30 24.08
CA THR A 41 11.18 12.24 23.42
C THR A 41 11.54 11.72 22.02
N CYS A 42 11.02 12.37 20.98
CA CYS A 42 11.47 12.35 19.59
C CYS A 42 12.22 11.09 19.09
N ALA A 43 11.60 9.90 19.18
CA ALA A 43 12.13 8.68 18.53
C ALA A 43 11.53 8.43 17.13
N CYS A 44 10.49 9.17 16.74
CA CYS A 44 9.83 8.98 15.44
C CYS A 44 10.61 9.63 14.28
N ALA A 45 11.25 10.78 14.54
CA ALA A 45 12.01 11.51 13.51
C ALA A 45 13.29 10.78 13.05
N SER A 46 13.86 9.90 13.88
CA SER A 46 15.10 9.18 13.54
C SER A 46 14.88 7.95 12.65
N LYS A 47 13.65 7.42 12.57
CA LYS A 47 13.34 6.22 11.78
C LYS A 47 13.16 6.49 10.28
N LEU A 48 12.67 7.68 9.92
CA LEU A 48 12.39 8.06 8.52
C LEU A 48 13.64 8.34 7.67
N ASN A 49 14.82 8.43 8.29
CA ASN A 49 16.07 8.77 7.61
C ASN A 49 17.08 7.61 7.57
N GLN A 50 16.62 6.37 7.76
CA GLN A 50 17.50 5.21 7.66
C GLN A 50 17.90 4.97 6.20
N PRO A 51 19.21 4.80 5.90
CA PRO A 51 19.63 4.47 4.55
C PRO A 51 19.23 3.04 4.18
N LEU A 52 19.02 2.81 2.88
CA LEU A 52 19.02 1.45 2.34
C LEU A 52 20.40 0.83 2.56
N ARG A 53 20.47 -0.25 3.35
CA ARG A 53 21.72 -0.99 3.58
C ARG A 53 21.79 -2.14 2.60
N VAL A 54 22.95 -2.30 1.96
CA VAL A 54 23.17 -3.32 0.93
C VAL A 54 24.43 -4.11 1.26
N LYS A 55 24.34 -5.44 1.24
CA LYS A 55 25.46 -6.37 1.39
C LYS A 55 25.67 -7.08 0.05
N ARG A 56 26.88 -6.99 -0.50
CA ARG A 56 27.29 -7.84 -1.63
C ARG A 56 27.54 -9.26 -1.15
N LEU A 57 27.05 -10.23 -1.90
CA LEU A 57 27.22 -11.67 -1.65
C LEU A 57 28.33 -12.28 -2.52
N GLY A 58 28.73 -11.60 -3.59
CA GLY A 58 29.80 -12.01 -4.50
C GLY A 58 30.53 -10.82 -5.13
N PRO A 59 31.64 -11.06 -5.84
CA PRO A 59 32.44 -10.01 -6.49
C PRO A 59 31.69 -9.32 -7.63
N GLU A 60 30.80 -10.05 -8.34
CA GLU A 60 30.02 -9.54 -9.47
C GLU A 60 28.80 -8.69 -9.05
N ALA A 61 28.52 -8.60 -7.74
CA ALA A 61 27.39 -7.85 -7.23
C ALA A 61 27.62 -6.34 -7.34
N ILE A 62 26.69 -5.63 -7.98
CA ILE A 62 26.72 -4.17 -8.14
C ILE A 62 25.78 -3.53 -7.13
N ILE A 63 26.25 -2.49 -6.44
CA ILE A 63 25.42 -1.72 -5.51
C ILE A 63 24.35 -0.97 -6.31
N PRO A 64 23.05 -1.08 -5.95
CA PRO A 64 21.97 -0.38 -6.64
C PRO A 64 22.19 1.13 -6.70
N THR A 65 21.91 1.74 -7.86
CA THR A 65 22.12 3.18 -8.07
C THR A 65 20.84 3.85 -8.56
N ARG A 66 20.70 5.16 -8.34
CA ARG A 66 19.60 5.93 -8.94
C ARG A 66 20.03 6.49 -10.30
N GLY A 67 19.14 6.42 -11.29
CA GLY A 67 19.39 7.00 -12.62
C GLY A 67 19.42 8.53 -12.65
N SER A 68 18.85 9.19 -11.64
CA SER A 68 18.90 10.63 -11.42
C SER A 68 18.73 10.94 -9.93
N ALA A 69 18.98 12.19 -9.51
CA ALA A 69 18.82 12.60 -8.11
C ALA A 69 17.40 12.37 -7.57
N SER A 70 16.39 12.46 -8.44
CA SER A 70 14.96 12.30 -8.08
C SER A 70 14.33 11.03 -8.64
N ALA A 71 15.12 10.12 -9.23
CA ALA A 71 14.59 8.85 -9.72
C ALA A 71 13.95 8.08 -8.57
N ALA A 72 12.76 7.51 -8.74
CA ALA A 72 12.03 6.85 -7.65
C ALA A 72 12.71 5.55 -7.18
N GLY A 73 13.24 4.75 -8.11
CA GLY A 73 13.86 3.47 -7.82
C GLY A 73 15.39 3.46 -7.92
N PHE A 74 15.99 2.46 -7.28
CA PHE A 74 17.39 2.07 -7.47
C PHE A 74 17.48 0.98 -8.54
N ASP A 75 18.20 1.20 -9.62
CA ASP A 75 18.46 0.17 -10.64
C ASP A 75 19.10 -1.07 -9.98
N LEU A 76 18.53 -2.24 -10.25
CA LEU A 76 19.04 -3.55 -9.86
C LEU A 76 19.77 -4.19 -11.04
N TYR A 77 20.90 -4.83 -10.74
CA TYR A 77 21.82 -5.35 -11.74
C TYR A 77 21.86 -6.87 -11.72
N ALA A 78 21.92 -7.51 -12.89
CA ALA A 78 22.21 -8.93 -13.00
C ALA A 78 23.66 -9.19 -12.58
N SER A 79 23.89 -10.19 -11.73
CA SER A 79 25.26 -10.58 -11.33
C SER A 79 25.89 -11.62 -12.25
N ARG A 80 25.10 -12.20 -13.16
CA ARG A 80 25.53 -13.21 -14.13
C ARG A 80 24.68 -13.19 -15.38
N GLU A 81 25.20 -13.79 -16.44
CA GLU A 81 24.46 -13.99 -17.68
C GLU A 81 23.22 -14.86 -17.45
N SER A 82 22.13 -14.51 -18.11
CA SER A 82 20.90 -15.32 -18.12
C SER A 82 20.08 -15.05 -19.39
N THR A 83 19.10 -15.92 -19.65
CA THR A 83 18.14 -15.74 -20.74
C THR A 83 16.73 -15.84 -20.18
N VAL A 84 15.86 -14.90 -20.57
CA VAL A 84 14.42 -15.00 -20.32
C VAL A 84 13.78 -15.56 -21.60
N PRO A 85 13.30 -16.82 -21.60
CA PRO A 85 12.77 -17.44 -22.81
C PRO A 85 11.56 -16.68 -23.34
N ALA A 86 11.37 -16.68 -24.66
CA ALA A 86 10.17 -16.21 -25.33
C ALA A 86 8.92 -16.81 -24.68
N ARG A 87 7.91 -15.97 -24.42
CA ARG A 87 6.67 -16.36 -23.71
C ARG A 87 6.91 -17.03 -22.35
N GLY A 88 8.08 -16.82 -21.76
CA GLY A 88 8.55 -17.52 -20.57
C GLY A 88 8.85 -16.59 -19.41
N LYS A 89 9.57 -17.15 -18.43
CA LYS A 89 10.05 -16.43 -17.26
C LYS A 89 11.40 -16.95 -16.82
N ALA A 90 12.20 -16.07 -16.23
CA ALA A 90 13.46 -16.44 -15.59
C ALA A 90 13.62 -15.71 -14.26
N MET A 91 14.40 -16.31 -13.38
CA MET A 91 14.81 -15.71 -12.12
C MET A 91 16.27 -15.30 -12.26
N VAL A 92 16.52 -14.00 -12.19
CA VAL A 92 17.83 -13.40 -12.43
C VAL A 92 18.42 -12.98 -11.08
N ASP A 93 19.64 -13.43 -10.82
CA ASP A 93 20.32 -13.15 -9.56
C ASP A 93 21.00 -11.77 -9.59
N THR A 94 20.99 -11.10 -8.43
CA THR A 94 21.65 -9.79 -8.25
C THR A 94 22.85 -9.87 -7.31
N ASP A 95 23.04 -11.01 -6.64
CA ASP A 95 24.06 -11.26 -5.61
C ASP A 95 24.18 -10.17 -4.54
N ILE A 96 23.05 -9.56 -4.17
CA ILE A 96 22.96 -8.64 -3.03
C ILE A 96 21.92 -9.13 -2.04
N SER A 97 22.12 -8.79 -0.77
CA SER A 97 21.08 -8.77 0.26
C SER A 97 20.87 -7.33 0.70
N ILE A 98 19.65 -7.00 1.13
CA ILE A 98 19.32 -5.65 1.58
C ILE A 98 18.71 -5.65 2.98
N ALA A 99 18.82 -4.52 3.66
CA ALA A 99 17.98 -4.20 4.81
C ALA A 99 17.29 -2.86 4.53
N LEU A 100 15.97 -2.92 4.40
CA LEU A 100 15.10 -1.81 4.08
C LEU A 100 14.90 -0.91 5.31
N PRO A 101 14.61 0.39 5.13
CA PRO A 101 14.15 1.26 6.20
C PRO A 101 12.84 0.75 6.83
N GLU A 102 12.69 0.91 8.15
CA GLU A 102 11.43 0.57 8.82
C GLU A 102 10.24 1.36 8.24
N GLY A 103 9.06 0.74 8.20
CA GLY A 103 7.85 1.36 7.64
C GLY A 103 7.77 1.31 6.11
N THR A 104 8.71 0.62 5.46
CA THR A 104 8.72 0.41 4.01
C THR A 104 8.73 -1.08 3.65
N TYR A 105 8.37 -1.38 2.41
CA TYR A 105 8.76 -2.61 1.74
C TYR A 105 9.50 -2.27 0.45
N GLY A 106 10.27 -3.23 -0.06
CA GLY A 106 10.98 -3.08 -1.33
C GLY A 106 10.13 -3.61 -2.47
N ARG A 107 9.68 -2.74 -3.38
CA ARG A 107 9.02 -3.17 -4.61
C ARG A 107 10.04 -3.32 -5.74
N ILE A 108 10.16 -4.52 -6.30
CA ILE A 108 10.84 -4.72 -7.59
C ILE A 108 9.87 -4.29 -8.68
N ALA A 109 10.24 -3.26 -9.43
CA ALA A 109 9.44 -2.64 -10.47
C ALA A 109 10.12 -2.77 -11.84
N PRO A 110 9.32 -2.81 -12.93
CA PRO A 110 9.88 -2.92 -14.28
C PRO A 110 10.57 -1.61 -14.69
N ARG A 111 11.57 -1.72 -15.56
CA ARG A 111 12.18 -0.57 -16.23
C ARG A 111 11.43 -0.30 -17.53
N SER A 112 10.97 0.94 -17.74
CA SER A 112 10.13 1.29 -18.90
C SER A 112 10.77 0.96 -20.24
N GLY A 113 12.09 1.11 -20.37
CA GLY A 113 12.82 0.75 -21.58
C GLY A 113 12.78 -0.75 -21.89
N LEU A 114 12.82 -1.62 -20.88
CA LEU A 114 12.74 -3.07 -21.06
C LEU A 114 11.30 -3.49 -21.41
N ALA A 115 10.31 -2.90 -20.74
CA ALA A 115 8.90 -3.16 -21.04
C ALA A 115 8.53 -2.73 -22.47
N ALA A 116 8.88 -1.51 -22.87
CA ALA A 116 8.47 -0.95 -24.16
C ALA A 116 9.22 -1.56 -25.36
N LYS A 117 10.48 -1.95 -25.20
CA LYS A 117 11.32 -2.41 -26.32
C LYS A 117 11.46 -3.93 -26.41
N HIS A 118 11.31 -4.63 -25.29
CA HIS A 118 11.58 -6.06 -25.20
C HIS A 118 10.43 -6.86 -24.58
N SER A 119 9.30 -6.20 -24.25
CA SER A 119 8.14 -6.84 -23.61
C SER A 119 8.49 -7.57 -22.31
N ILE A 120 9.46 -7.02 -21.56
CA ILE A 120 9.90 -7.56 -20.28
C ILE A 120 9.16 -6.88 -19.13
N ASP A 121 8.60 -7.68 -18.24
CA ASP A 121 7.95 -7.23 -17.01
C ASP A 121 8.52 -7.95 -15.78
N THR A 122 8.26 -7.40 -14.59
CA THR A 122 8.72 -7.98 -13.32
C THR A 122 7.59 -8.71 -12.59
N GLY A 123 7.86 -9.90 -12.09
CA GLY A 123 6.94 -10.70 -11.29
C GLY A 123 7.20 -10.63 -9.78
N ALA A 124 6.19 -11.05 -9.00
CA ALA A 124 6.19 -11.07 -7.52
C ALA A 124 6.54 -9.70 -6.92
N GLY A 125 7.83 -9.44 -6.73
CA GLY A 125 8.35 -8.10 -6.50
C GLY A 125 8.11 -7.49 -5.13
N VAL A 126 7.62 -8.24 -4.13
CA VAL A 126 7.52 -7.78 -2.74
C VAL A 126 8.72 -8.29 -1.95
N ILE A 127 9.56 -7.38 -1.46
CA ILE A 127 10.67 -7.68 -0.55
C ILE A 127 10.31 -7.13 0.84
N ASP A 128 10.13 -8.04 1.79
CA ASP A 128 9.78 -7.69 3.17
C ASP A 128 10.93 -7.02 3.92
N VAL A 129 10.58 -6.14 4.86
CA VAL A 129 11.54 -5.35 5.67
C VAL A 129 12.48 -6.22 6.51
N ASP A 130 12.06 -7.43 6.85
CA ASP A 130 12.80 -8.42 7.65
C ASP A 130 13.53 -9.46 6.79
N TYR A 131 13.36 -9.47 5.47
CA TYR A 131 14.10 -10.37 4.58
C TYR A 131 15.59 -9.99 4.52
N ARG A 132 16.47 -10.98 4.72
CA ARG A 132 17.94 -10.82 4.66
C ARG A 132 18.62 -11.78 3.68
N GLY A 133 17.84 -12.56 2.93
CA GLY A 133 18.36 -13.47 1.94
C GLY A 133 18.83 -12.75 0.66
N PRO A 134 19.29 -13.51 -0.34
CA PRO A 134 19.65 -12.97 -1.65
C PRO A 134 18.43 -12.36 -2.35
N ILE A 135 18.60 -11.19 -2.95
CA ILE A 135 17.62 -10.59 -3.85
C ILE A 135 17.73 -11.26 -5.21
N LYS A 136 16.57 -11.59 -5.78
CA LYS A 136 16.44 -12.12 -7.14
C LYS A 136 15.29 -11.40 -7.82
N VAL A 137 15.41 -11.22 -9.13
CA VAL A 137 14.40 -10.56 -9.96
C VAL A 137 13.72 -11.61 -10.82
N ILE A 138 12.40 -11.76 -10.68
CA ILE A 138 11.61 -12.60 -11.58
C ILE A 138 11.23 -11.72 -12.77
N LEU A 139 11.65 -12.13 -13.96
CA LEU A 139 11.29 -11.47 -15.22
C LEU A 139 10.35 -12.36 -16.03
N PHE A 140 9.30 -11.75 -16.55
CA PHE A 140 8.42 -12.33 -17.58
C PHE A 140 8.77 -11.73 -18.94
N ASN A 141 8.76 -12.56 -19.97
CA ASN A 141 8.95 -12.13 -21.34
C ASN A 141 7.66 -12.39 -22.13
N PHE A 142 6.99 -11.30 -22.50
CA PHE A 142 5.75 -11.35 -23.27
C PHE A 142 5.98 -11.23 -24.79
N SER A 143 7.21 -11.32 -25.27
CA SER A 143 7.54 -11.38 -26.70
C SER A 143 7.69 -12.82 -27.21
N ASP A 144 7.84 -12.96 -28.53
CA ASP A 144 8.13 -14.22 -29.22
C ASP A 144 9.64 -14.45 -29.44
N ALA A 145 10.50 -13.63 -28.84
CA ALA A 145 11.95 -13.75 -28.94
C ALA A 145 12.58 -13.89 -27.55
N ASP A 146 13.61 -14.73 -27.44
CA ASP A 146 14.40 -14.84 -26.21
C ASP A 146 15.09 -13.51 -25.89
N PHE A 147 15.16 -13.18 -24.59
CA PHE A 147 15.83 -11.97 -24.12
C PHE A 147 17.09 -12.35 -23.33
N SER A 148 18.25 -12.06 -23.91
CA SER A 148 19.55 -12.27 -23.27
C SER A 148 19.89 -11.13 -22.32
N ILE A 149 20.43 -11.47 -21.16
CA ILE A 149 20.86 -10.56 -20.09
C ILE A 149 22.33 -10.83 -19.84
N ALA A 150 23.17 -9.81 -19.97
CA ALA A 150 24.57 -9.89 -19.60
C ALA A 150 24.77 -9.58 -18.10
N ALA A 151 25.89 -10.05 -17.54
CA ALA A 151 26.32 -9.61 -16.22
C ALA A 151 26.52 -8.08 -16.22
N GLY A 152 26.00 -7.41 -15.20
CA GLY A 152 26.02 -5.95 -15.07
C GLY A 152 24.86 -5.22 -15.77
N ASP A 153 23.96 -5.92 -16.48
CA ASP A 153 22.78 -5.29 -17.04
C ASP A 153 21.81 -4.84 -15.96
N ARG A 154 21.17 -3.68 -16.18
CA ARG A 154 20.11 -3.16 -15.31
C ARG A 154 18.78 -3.80 -15.69
N ILE A 155 18.29 -4.71 -14.85
CA ILE A 155 17.18 -5.60 -15.17
C ILE A 155 15.84 -5.18 -14.55
N ALA A 156 15.89 -4.44 -13.44
CA ALA A 156 14.71 -3.95 -12.72
C ALA A 156 15.10 -2.72 -11.91
N GLN A 157 14.15 -2.14 -11.18
CA GLN A 157 14.44 -1.10 -10.19
C GLN A 157 13.74 -1.40 -8.86
N LEU A 158 14.42 -1.17 -7.76
CA LEU A 158 13.89 -1.29 -6.40
C LEU A 158 13.31 0.05 -5.96
N ILE A 159 12.01 0.10 -5.70
CA ILE A 159 11.32 1.26 -5.13
C ILE A 159 11.07 0.97 -3.65
N LEU A 160 11.40 1.94 -2.79
CA LEU A 160 11.10 1.85 -1.37
C LEU A 160 9.71 2.46 -1.15
N GLU A 161 8.72 1.63 -0.92
CA GLU A 161 7.34 2.08 -0.76
C GLU A 161 6.93 2.05 0.70
N GLU A 162 6.34 3.15 1.16
CA GLU A 162 5.78 3.24 2.50
C GLU A 162 4.57 2.31 2.64
N VAL A 163 4.49 1.61 3.77
CA VAL A 163 3.42 0.67 4.07
C VAL A 163 2.92 0.83 5.49
N ARG A 164 1.62 0.60 5.69
CA ARG A 164 0.99 0.57 7.01
C ARG A 164 0.79 -0.88 7.44
N LEU A 165 1.44 -1.27 8.54
CA LEU A 165 1.29 -2.58 9.16
C LEU A 165 0.15 -2.56 10.18
N ALA A 166 -1.08 -2.36 9.70
CA ALA A 166 -2.27 -2.36 10.54
C ALA A 166 -2.75 -3.79 10.81
N PRO A 167 -3.26 -4.12 12.01
CA PRO A 167 -3.87 -5.41 12.26
C PRO A 167 -5.19 -5.54 11.48
N ALA A 168 -5.47 -6.74 10.96
CA ALA A 168 -6.81 -7.06 10.46
C ALA A 168 -7.76 -7.28 11.65
N VAL A 169 -8.95 -6.66 11.58
CA VAL A 169 -9.99 -6.78 12.60
C VAL A 169 -11.30 -7.15 11.90
N GLU A 170 -11.94 -8.23 12.35
CA GLU A 170 -13.24 -8.68 11.85
C GLU A 170 -14.37 -7.78 12.39
N VAL A 171 -15.35 -7.46 11.53
CA VAL A 171 -16.53 -6.63 11.85
C VAL A 171 -17.77 -7.24 11.21
N GLU A 172 -18.95 -6.94 11.75
CA GLU A 172 -20.23 -7.44 11.20
C GLU A 172 -20.58 -6.77 9.86
N ASP A 173 -20.36 -5.46 9.74
CA ASP A 173 -20.67 -4.67 8.55
C ASP A 173 -19.61 -3.59 8.28
N LEU A 174 -19.49 -3.16 7.02
CA LEU A 174 -18.67 -2.02 6.59
C LEU A 174 -19.55 -0.77 6.33
N ASP A 175 -18.93 0.41 6.35
CA ASP A 175 -19.60 1.66 6.01
C ASP A 175 -19.95 1.76 4.51
N VAL A 176 -21.04 2.46 4.21
CA VAL A 176 -21.48 2.70 2.82
C VAL A 176 -20.66 3.82 2.20
N THR A 177 -20.14 3.58 1.00
CA THR A 177 -19.41 4.58 0.20
C THR A 177 -20.11 4.85 -1.13
N GLU A 178 -19.77 5.97 -1.78
CA GLU A 178 -20.29 6.31 -3.11
C GLU A 178 -20.00 5.23 -4.16
N ARG A 179 -18.85 4.54 -4.07
CA ARG A 179 -18.48 3.47 -5.00
C ARG A 179 -19.23 2.16 -4.73
N GLY A 180 -19.57 1.87 -3.47
CA GLY A 180 -20.23 0.63 -3.06
C GLY A 180 -19.51 -0.62 -3.60
N GLU A 181 -20.27 -1.54 -4.19
CA GLU A 181 -19.78 -2.81 -4.76
C GLU A 181 -19.24 -2.66 -6.21
N GLY A 182 -19.15 -1.45 -6.75
CA GLY A 182 -18.71 -1.22 -8.13
C GLY A 182 -17.22 -1.50 -8.37
N GLY A 183 -16.90 -2.52 -9.18
CA GLY A 183 -15.54 -2.89 -9.58
C GLY A 183 -15.43 -3.29 -11.07
N PHE A 184 -14.23 -3.71 -11.51
CA PHE A 184 -14.01 -4.35 -12.81
C PHE A 184 -14.54 -3.59 -14.04
N GLY A 185 -14.32 -2.28 -14.08
CA GLY A 185 -14.81 -1.43 -15.17
C GLY A 185 -16.23 -0.90 -14.98
N SER A 186 -16.76 -0.90 -13.75
CA SER A 186 -18.06 -0.31 -13.40
C SER A 186 -18.24 1.16 -13.79
N THR A 187 -17.14 1.90 -14.00
CA THR A 187 -17.13 3.29 -14.46
C THR A 187 -17.05 3.45 -15.99
N GLY A 188 -17.03 2.33 -16.74
CA GLY A 188 -16.86 2.33 -18.19
C GLY A 188 -15.44 2.69 -18.64
N GLY A 189 -15.30 3.07 -19.93
CA GLY A 189 -14.01 3.46 -20.54
C GLY A 189 -13.50 2.49 -21.62
N PHE A 190 -14.13 1.32 -21.76
CA PHE A 190 -13.87 0.35 -22.83
C PHE A 190 -15.23 -0.08 -23.43
N GLY A 191 -15.35 -0.04 -24.77
CA GLY A 191 -16.63 0.01 -25.47
C GLY A 191 -17.50 -1.26 -25.42
N GLY A 192 -18.80 -1.06 -25.23
CA GLY A 192 -19.92 -1.76 -25.88
C GLY A 192 -20.12 -3.25 -25.61
N ALA A 193 -21.18 -3.57 -24.85
CA ALA A 193 -21.93 -4.83 -24.78
C ALA A 193 -21.13 -6.14 -25.03
N ALA A 194 -20.94 -6.91 -23.97
CA ALA A 194 -20.72 -8.35 -24.11
C ALA A 194 -21.84 -8.94 -25.00
N PRO A 195 -21.54 -9.83 -25.96
CA PRO A 195 -22.58 -10.51 -26.71
C PRO A 195 -23.44 -11.28 -25.69
N ALA A 196 -24.76 -11.10 -25.77
CA ALA A 196 -25.71 -11.91 -25.03
C ALA A 196 -25.46 -13.38 -25.36
N GLN A 197 -25.32 -14.21 -24.33
CA GLN A 197 -25.39 -15.67 -24.45
C GLN A 197 -26.86 -16.10 -24.54
#